data_AF-A0A969PUF6-F1
#
_entry.id   AF-A0A969PUF6-F1
#
_cell.length_a   1.000
_cell.length_b   1.000
_cell.length_c   1.000
_cell.angle_alpha   90.00
_cell.angle_beta   90.00
_cell.angle_gamma   90.00
#
_symmetry.space_group_name_H-M   'P 1'
#
loop_
_entity.id
_entity.type
_entity.pdbx_description
1 polymer ?
#
loop_
_entity_poly.entity_id
_entity_poly.type
_entity_poly.pdbx_seq_one_letter_code
_entity_poly.pdbx_strand_id
1 'polypeptide(L)'
;MENKEVGGSNLLYLEPRPMWQELLADLQQGRSQPNVAAKFHRGLASAIALMVRQIRSNYTKANIDRVALTGGVFQNQILLLEVSNLLQEMGLTVFTHFQVPPNDGGLSLGQVAIAAFQLSVPNKN
;
A
#
# COMPACT_ATOMS: atom_id res chain seq x y z
N MET A 1 9.25 -9.89 -8.90
CA MET A 1 7.82 -10.06 -8.61
C MET A 1 7.27 -10.99 -9.66
N GLU A 2 6.64 -12.07 -9.22
CA GLU A 2 6.11 -13.11 -10.10
C GLU A 2 4.62 -12.84 -10.25
N ASN A 3 4.13 -12.67 -11.48
CA ASN A 3 2.68 -12.64 -11.76
C ASN A 3 2.16 -14.05 -11.49
N LYS A 4 1.75 -14.33 -10.24
CA LYS A 4 1.08 -15.58 -9.93
C LYS A 4 -0.40 -15.41 -10.20
N GLU A 5 -0.91 -16.19 -11.14
CA GLU A 5 -2.34 -16.38 -11.31
C GLU A 5 -2.91 -17.04 -10.05
N VAL A 6 -3.42 -16.23 -9.13
CA VAL A 6 -4.25 -16.73 -8.04
C VAL A 6 -5.70 -16.67 -8.55
N GLY A 7 -6.23 -17.82 -8.96
CA GLY A 7 -7.64 -17.99 -9.30
C GLY A 7 -8.13 -17.30 -10.59
N GLY A 8 -7.34 -17.31 -11.67
CA GLY A 8 -7.77 -16.80 -12.98
C GLY A 8 -7.96 -15.28 -13.06
N SER A 9 -7.48 -14.53 -12.06
CA SER A 9 -7.51 -13.07 -12.04
C SER A 9 -6.09 -12.51 -12.30
N ASN A 10 -5.98 -11.50 -13.18
CA ASN A 10 -4.74 -10.81 -13.51
C ASN A 10 -4.30 -9.84 -12.40
N LEU A 11 -4.36 -10.29 -11.14
CA LEU A 11 -4.03 -9.48 -9.96
C LEU A 11 -2.54 -9.56 -9.65
N LEU A 12 -1.97 -8.42 -9.26
CA LEU A 12 -0.59 -8.38 -8.79
C LEU A 12 -0.48 -9.01 -7.40
N TYR A 13 0.54 -9.85 -7.21
CA TYR A 13 0.80 -10.55 -5.95
C TYR A 13 2.21 -10.23 -5.44
N LEU A 14 2.30 -9.86 -4.15
CA LEU A 14 3.58 -9.80 -3.44
C LEU A 14 3.81 -11.13 -2.73
N GLU A 15 4.85 -11.83 -3.16
CA GLU A 15 5.32 -13.06 -2.53
C GLU A 15 6.16 -12.71 -1.27
N PRO A 16 5.69 -13.01 -0.05
CA PRO A 16 6.36 -12.58 1.17
C PRO A 16 7.51 -13.51 1.59
N ARG A 17 7.60 -14.73 1.04
CA ARG A 17 8.60 -15.73 1.46
C ARG A 17 10.05 -15.22 1.41
N PRO A 18 10.51 -14.54 0.35
CA PRO A 18 11.88 -14.02 0.29
C PRO A 18 12.19 -13.02 1.41
N MET A 19 11.24 -12.16 1.77
CA MET A 19 11.41 -11.21 2.87
C MET A 19 11.62 -11.95 4.20
N TRP A 20 10.81 -12.98 4.47
CA TRP A 20 10.96 -13.78 5.70
C TRP A 20 12.28 -14.55 5.75
N GLN A 21 12.71 -15.12 4.62
CA GLN A 21 13.99 -15.83 4.54
C GLN A 21 15.16 -14.91 4.90
N GLU A 22 15.19 -13.70 4.36
CA GLU A 22 16.24 -12.71 4.66
C GLU A 22 16.19 -12.24 6.12
N LEU A 23 15.01 -11.98 6.68
CA LEU A 23 14.88 -11.57 8.09
C LEU A 23 15.35 -12.66 9.05
N LEU A 24 15.01 -13.93 8.77
CA LEU A 24 15.45 -15.06 9.58
C LEU A 24 16.97 -15.26 9.48
N ALA A 25 17.54 -15.11 8.29
CA ALA A 25 18.98 -15.17 8.09
C ALA A 25 19.72 -14.06 8.86
N ASP A 26 19.22 -12.82 8.83
CA ASP A 26 19.80 -11.71 9.59
C ASP A 26 19.77 -11.98 11.11
N LEU A 27 18.68 -12.55 11.62
CA LEU A 27 18.58 -12.93 13.05
C LEU A 27 19.57 -14.05 13.40
N GLN A 28 19.71 -15.07 12.56
CA GLN A 28 20.67 -16.17 12.75
C GLN A 28 22.13 -15.68 12.72
N GLN A 29 22.42 -14.63 11.97
CA GLN A 29 23.74 -13.98 11.91
C GLN A 29 24.02 -13.04 13.08
N GLY A 30 23.11 -12.92 14.06
CA GLY A 30 23.28 -12.05 15.21
C GLY A 30 23.21 -10.55 14.87
N ARG A 31 22.53 -10.18 13.78
CA ARG A 31 22.30 -8.76 13.46
C ARG A 31 21.45 -8.10 14.56
N SER A 32 21.72 -6.83 14.84
CA SER A 32 20.97 -6.10 15.86
C SER A 32 19.49 -5.97 15.49
N GLN A 33 18.61 -6.13 16.47
CA GLN A 33 17.16 -6.03 16.28
C GLN A 33 16.71 -4.72 15.61
N PRO A 34 17.29 -3.54 15.94
CA PRO A 34 16.93 -2.29 15.24
C PRO A 34 17.24 -2.34 13.74
N ASN A 35 18.35 -2.96 13.34
CA ASN A 35 18.73 -3.07 11.92
C ASN A 35 17.80 -4.00 11.16
N VAL A 36 17.42 -5.13 11.77
CA VAL A 36 16.47 -6.09 11.18
C VAL A 36 15.10 -5.43 11.02
N ALA A 37 14.62 -4.72 12.04
CA ALA A 37 13.36 -3.97 11.97
C ALA A 37 13.39 -2.89 10.88
N ALA A 38 14.47 -2.11 10.77
CA ALA A 38 14.61 -1.09 9.74
C ALA A 38 14.61 -1.69 8.32
N LYS A 39 15.32 -2.81 8.12
CA LYS A 39 15.31 -3.56 6.85
C LYS A 39 13.90 -4.02 6.47
N PHE A 40 13.13 -4.55 7.42
CA PHE A 40 11.75 -4.96 7.18
C PHE A 40 10.89 -3.79 6.69
N HIS A 41 10.89 -2.65 7.40
CA HIS A 41 10.06 -1.51 7.03
C HIS A 41 10.42 -0.96 5.65
N ARG A 42 11.72 -0.80 5.35
CA ARG A 42 12.18 -0.32 4.03
C ARG A 42 11.89 -1.31 2.91
N GLY A 43 12.05 -2.61 3.17
CA GLY A 43 11.75 -3.66 2.21
C GLY A 43 10.27 -3.69 1.85
N LEU A 44 9.39 -3.63 2.86
CA LEU A 44 7.95 -3.57 2.66
C LEU A 44 7.53 -2.28 1.94
N ALA A 45 8.09 -1.13 2.32
CA ALA A 45 7.80 0.15 1.67
C ALA A 45 8.18 0.13 0.18
N SER A 46 9.37 -0.41 -0.13
CA SER A 46 9.84 -0.58 -1.51
C SER A 46 8.93 -1.52 -2.30
N ALA A 47 8.49 -2.64 -1.71
CA ALA A 47 7.57 -3.56 -2.35
C ALA A 47 6.22 -2.90 -2.70
N ILE A 48 5.66 -2.10 -1.78
CA ILE A 48 4.42 -1.34 -2.01
C ILE A 48 4.61 -0.32 -3.14
N ALA A 49 5.69 0.47 -3.11
CA ALA A 49 5.96 1.47 -4.14
C ALA A 49 6.12 0.83 -5.53
N LEU A 50 6.80 -0.33 -5.61
CA LEU A 50 6.93 -1.11 -6.83
C LEU A 50 5.59 -1.60 -7.37
N MET A 51 4.67 -2.07 -6.51
CA MET A 51 3.31 -2.43 -6.93
C MET A 51 2.57 -1.22 -7.51
N VAL A 52 2.60 -0.08 -6.82
CA VAL A 52 1.92 1.14 -7.28
C VAL A 52 2.47 1.57 -8.64
N ARG A 53 3.79 1.50 -8.84
CA ARG A 53 4.43 1.77 -10.14
C ARG A 53 3.90 0.84 -11.23
N GLN A 54 3.82 -0.45 -10.95
CA GLN A 54 3.35 -1.45 -11.91
C GLN A 54 1.87 -1.24 -12.26
N ILE A 55 1.02 -0.93 -11.26
CA ILE A 55 -0.38 -0.57 -11.49
C ILE A 55 -0.45 0.66 -12.41
N ARG A 56 0.26 1.75 -12.08
CA ARG A 56 0.29 2.97 -12.91
C ARG A 56 0.71 2.68 -14.35
N SER A 57 1.74 1.87 -14.56
CA SER A 57 2.21 1.50 -15.91
C SER A 57 1.20 0.65 -16.69
N ASN A 58 0.44 -0.21 -16.01
CA ASN A 58 -0.53 -1.11 -16.66
C ASN A 58 -1.83 -0.40 -17.07
N TYR A 59 -2.19 0.71 -16.43
CA TYR A 59 -3.44 1.43 -16.68
C TYR A 59 -3.22 2.74 -17.45
N THR A 60 -2.67 2.67 -18.67
CA THR A 60 -2.31 3.85 -19.48
C THR A 60 -3.47 4.76 -19.90
N LYS A 61 -4.71 4.24 -19.88
CA LYS A 61 -5.93 5.02 -20.17
C LYS A 61 -6.42 5.86 -18.99
N ALA A 62 -5.93 5.58 -17.78
CA ALA A 62 -6.28 6.31 -16.57
C ALA A 62 -5.03 7.04 -16.06
N ASN A 63 -5.12 8.36 -15.90
CA ASN A 63 -4.02 9.10 -15.28
C ASN A 63 -4.06 8.86 -13.77
N ILE A 64 -3.27 7.87 -13.30
CA ILE A 64 -3.11 7.60 -11.86
C ILE A 64 -1.98 8.51 -11.35
N ASP A 65 -2.38 9.63 -10.76
CA ASP A 65 -1.50 10.65 -10.18
C ASP A 65 -1.68 10.80 -8.66
N ARG A 66 -2.73 10.18 -8.11
CA ARG A 66 -3.11 10.28 -6.69
C ARG A 66 -3.18 8.89 -6.05
N VAL A 67 -2.62 8.78 -4.84
CA VAL A 67 -2.66 7.55 -4.03
C VAL A 67 -3.11 7.89 -2.62
N ALA A 68 -4.05 7.13 -2.07
CA ALA A 68 -4.47 7.25 -0.68
C ALA A 68 -3.92 6.05 0.13
N LEU A 69 -3.18 6.33 1.21
CA LEU A 69 -2.68 5.35 2.17
C LEU A 69 -3.62 5.30 3.38
N THR A 70 -4.29 4.16 3.56
CA THR A 70 -5.37 3.95 4.54
C THR A 70 -5.28 2.58 5.21
N GLY A 71 -5.99 2.38 6.31
CA GLY A 71 -6.01 1.13 7.07
C GLY A 71 -5.01 1.14 8.24
N GLY A 72 -5.28 0.29 9.24
CA GLY A 72 -4.54 0.30 10.52
C GLY A 72 -3.03 0.08 10.39
N VAL A 73 -2.57 -0.59 9.34
CA VAL A 73 -1.12 -0.81 9.07
C VAL A 73 -0.37 0.51 8.90
N PHE A 74 -1.00 1.54 8.34
CA PHE A 74 -0.39 2.86 8.16
C PHE A 74 -0.46 3.75 9.42
N GLN A 75 -0.92 3.24 10.57
CA GLN A 75 -0.64 3.87 11.87
C GLN A 75 0.84 3.76 12.25
N ASN A 76 1.56 2.81 11.66
CA ASN A 76 3.00 2.73 11.77
C ASN A 76 3.64 3.91 11.03
N GLN A 77 4.09 4.92 11.79
CA GLN A 77 4.66 6.15 11.24
C GLN A 77 5.90 5.91 10.37
N ILE A 78 6.74 4.92 10.71
CA ILE A 78 7.92 4.58 9.92
C ILE A 78 7.48 4.10 8.54
N LEU A 79 6.55 3.14 8.49
CA LEU A 79 6.04 2.60 7.24
C LEU A 79 5.32 3.68 6.40
N LEU A 80 4.47 4.49 7.05
CA LEU A 80 3.75 5.56 6.37
C LEU A 80 4.70 6.57 5.72
N LEU A 81 5.73 7.02 6.44
CA LEU A 81 6.71 7.97 5.91
C LEU A 81 7.54 7.36 4.77
N GLU A 82 8.07 6.15 4.95
CA GLU A 82 8.88 5.47 3.93
C GLU A 82 8.08 5.25 2.64
N VAL A 83 6.81 4.78 2.73
CA VAL A 83 5.95 4.61 1.57
C VAL A 83 5.59 5.95 0.93
N SER A 84 5.23 6.96 1.74
CA SER A 84 4.85 8.28 1.24
C SER A 84 5.98 8.94 0.45
N ASN A 85 7.21 8.89 0.98
CA ASN A 85 8.38 9.46 0.33
C ASN A 85 8.64 8.79 -1.03
N LEU A 86 8.67 7.45 -1.07
CA LEU A 86 8.89 6.70 -2.31
C LEU A 86 7.82 7.02 -3.37
N LEU A 87 6.56 7.14 -2.97
CA LEU A 87 5.48 7.48 -3.91
C LEU A 87 5.56 8.94 -4.40
N GLN A 88 5.91 9.87 -3.51
CA GLN A 88 6.12 11.27 -3.87
C GLN A 88 7.31 11.46 -4.81
N GLU A 89 8.40 10.73 -4.62
CA GLU A 89 9.55 10.68 -5.55
C GLU A 89 9.15 10.16 -6.94
N MET A 90 8.12 9.31 -7.02
CA MET A 90 7.51 8.88 -8.29
C MET A 90 6.58 9.94 -8.93
N GLY A 91 6.47 11.12 -8.33
CA GLY A 91 5.61 12.22 -8.76
C GLY A 91 4.12 12.00 -8.45
N LEU A 92 3.79 11.17 -7.46
CA LEU A 92 2.41 10.94 -7.03
C LEU A 92 2.03 11.85 -5.88
N THR A 93 0.79 12.35 -5.89
CA THR A 93 0.20 13.02 -4.74
C THR A 93 -0.31 11.97 -3.76
N VAL A 94 0.24 11.98 -2.54
CA VAL A 94 -0.12 11.02 -1.48
C VAL A 94 -1.10 11.64 -0.50
N PHE A 95 -2.21 10.97 -0.25
CA PHE A 95 -3.20 11.30 0.77
C PHE A 95 -3.12 10.29 1.91
N THR A 96 -3.30 10.75 3.14
CA THR A 96 -3.51 9.88 4.30
C THR A 96 -4.52 10.52 5.24
N HIS A 97 -4.92 9.76 6.26
CA HIS A 97 -5.89 10.19 7.25
C HIS A 97 -5.37 11.36 8.08
N PHE A 98 -6.22 12.37 8.32
CA PHE A 98 -5.90 13.55 9.13
C PHE A 98 -6.88 13.77 10.28
N GLN A 99 -8.18 13.83 10.00
CA GLN A 99 -9.23 14.08 11.00
C GLN A 99 -9.91 12.82 11.56
N VAL A 100 -9.72 11.68 10.91
CA VAL A 100 -10.41 10.43 11.23
C VAL A 100 -9.35 9.36 11.39
N PRO A 101 -9.39 8.52 12.43
CA PRO A 101 -8.38 7.48 12.57
C PRO A 101 -8.50 6.49 11.39
N PRO A 102 -7.38 5.97 10.85
CA PRO A 102 -7.36 4.99 9.75
C PRO A 102 -7.90 3.60 10.13
N ASN A 103 -8.52 3.46 11.31
CA ASN A 103 -9.12 2.23 11.83
C ASN A 103 -10.63 2.18 11.52
N ASP A 104 -11.33 1.20 12.07
CA ASP A 104 -12.76 0.94 11.79
C ASP A 104 -13.68 2.13 12.12
N GLY A 105 -13.23 3.08 12.93
CA GLY A 105 -13.91 4.36 13.13
C GLY A 105 -14.04 5.18 11.84
N GLY A 106 -13.03 5.13 10.96
CA GLY A 106 -13.03 5.79 9.65
C GLY A 106 -13.68 4.96 8.53
N LEU A 107 -13.91 3.66 8.75
CA LEU A 107 -14.54 2.79 7.75
C LEU A 107 -16.00 3.20 7.49
N SER A 108 -16.73 3.51 8.57
CA SER A 108 -18.13 3.99 8.49
C SER A 108 -18.27 5.25 7.62
N LEU A 109 -17.32 6.19 7.74
CA LEU A 109 -17.30 7.40 6.92
C LEU A 109 -17.10 7.07 5.43
N GLY A 110 -16.17 6.17 5.10
CA GLY A 110 -15.95 5.72 3.73
C GLY A 110 -17.19 5.06 3.13
N GLN A 111 -17.88 4.23 3.91
CA GLN A 111 -19.13 3.59 3.50
C GLN A 111 -20.23 4.62 3.22
N VAL A 112 -20.43 5.59 4.11
CA VAL A 112 -21.42 6.66 3.93
C VAL A 112 -21.10 7.52 2.70
N ALA A 113 -19.83 7.89 2.49
CA ALA A 113 -19.42 8.69 1.33
C ALA A 113 -19.68 7.95 0.00
N ILE A 114 -19.37 6.64 -0.06
CA ILE A 114 -19.64 5.80 -1.23
C ILE A 114 -21.15 5.69 -1.48
N ALA A 115 -21.95 5.42 -0.44
CA ALA A 115 -23.40 5.30 -0.57
C ALA A 115 -24.03 6.63 -1.04
N ALA A 116 -23.62 7.75 -0.46
CA ALA A 116 -24.08 9.09 -0.86
C ALA A 116 -23.74 9.39 -2.33
N PHE A 117 -22.52 9.04 -2.76
CA PHE A 117 -22.12 9.19 -4.17
C PHE A 117 -23.00 8.34 -5.10
N GLN A 118 -23.22 7.06 -4.77
CA GLN A 118 -24.08 6.17 -5.56
C GLN A 118 -25.51 6.68 -5.68
N LEU A 119 -26.07 7.26 -4.61
CA LEU A 119 -27.42 7.86 -4.62
C LEU A 119 -27.47 9.19 -5.41
N SER A 120 -26.35 9.91 -5.50
CA SER A 120 -26.26 11.20 -6.20
C SER A 120 -26.06 11.08 -7.72
N VAL A 121 -25.56 9.94 -8.21
CA VAL A 121 -25.39 9.70 -9.64
C VAL A 121 -26.71 9.11 -10.18
N PRO A 122 -27.44 9.80 -11.06
CA PRO A 122 -28.68 9.27 -11.60
C PRO A 122 -28.41 7.95 -12.35
N ASN A 123 -29.24 6.93 -12.08
CA ASN A 123 -29.17 5.64 -12.77
C ASN A 123 -29.23 5.87 -14.28
N LYS A 124 -28.16 5.50 -14.99
CA LYS A 124 -28.22 5.34 -16.45
C LYS A 124 -28.99 4.04 -16.71
N ASN A 125 -30.30 4.17 -16.91
CA ASN A 125 -31.10 3.15 -17.60
C ASN A 125 -30.68 3.08 -19.07
#